data_AF-A0ABD6PWR8-F1
#
_entry.id   AF-A0ABD6PWR8-F1
#
_cell.length_a   1.000
_cell.length_b   1.000
_cell.length_c   1.000
_cell.angle_alpha   90.00
_cell.angle_beta   90.00
_cell.angle_gamma   90.00
#
_symmetry.space_group_name_H-M   'P 1'
#
loop_
_entity.id
_entity.type
_entity.pdbx_description
1 polymer ?
#
loop_
_entity_poly.entity_id
_entity_poly.type
_entity_poly.pdbx_seq_one_letter_code
_entity_poly.pdbx_strand_id
1 'polypeptide(L)'
;MLRYACLFAHAHPSTPASVWDIDTGHVDGWAEWFEQIPQLFLYLIGDATHLPQVASCAMYGDAESPSCLMAPMAEVRARWHALARHMQPLLPQLPADVQAQWAHMHTTIATTTREWLILDCSQCCEAAIGTPEMEAFLLQVRQRCAEWDAVAEPDAGDLPPVLLPLLSEATGQWGWWNPNVIERIYAIEAQPHEEWPADLRECYEPARNWQPWIDEVQAYYVRRIDRGAEESSPADADPVRGPAGLVTPYGRWLVHPDDGAEWIDIEAGYIVIRQHGDWNAGIPGGLKDLNGRWIVPPSAGYVDLSPLTRTLALGRRSPRSEGMDNRMVELLRWPGGELLFDNLTGGMLHDDGRVRIFHADDTQSVLDAATGEPLFDTRYKNVFAFHKKLRLAVVEWCRPGEPSPDNPGILQGVVHESGRLVIPCEYAHIHHAYKQPPKLLHGRQLLAITVDGRPHFYRPDGVLLAALEFDMKPWIWTPIVKNNQLLAFDREGMDARVIWVALSDYSFIETGQTRADCVNMLREGLSGWLPK
;
A
#
# COMPACT_ATOMS: atom_id res chain seq x y z
N MET A 1 -2.64 7.45 5.32
CA MET A 1 -3.34 7.70 6.59
C MET A 1 -3.78 6.36 7.14
N LEU A 2 -3.42 6.07 8.39
CA LEU A 2 -3.79 4.82 9.06
C LEU A 2 -5.30 4.79 9.29
N ARG A 3 -5.97 3.73 8.83
CA ARG A 3 -7.41 3.53 9.08
C ARG A 3 -7.60 2.81 10.40
N TYR A 4 -8.51 3.28 11.24
CA TYR A 4 -8.79 2.63 12.51
C TYR A 4 -10.23 2.82 12.97
N ALA A 5 -10.64 1.93 13.88
CA ALA A 5 -11.87 2.01 14.64
C ALA A 5 -11.54 1.93 16.14
N CYS A 6 -12.19 2.76 16.94
CA CYS A 6 -11.96 2.86 18.39
C CYS A 6 -13.29 2.83 19.17
N LEU A 7 -13.26 2.15 20.32
CA LEU A 7 -14.32 2.18 21.32
C LEU A 7 -13.91 3.08 22.49
N PHE A 8 -14.84 3.95 22.87
CA PHE A 8 -14.73 4.82 24.04
C PHE A 8 -16.02 4.76 24.85
N ALA A 9 -15.95 5.08 26.14
CA ALA A 9 -17.13 5.20 26.99
C ALA A 9 -17.19 6.57 27.67
N HIS A 10 -18.38 7.12 27.78
CA HIS A 10 -18.61 8.46 28.34
C HIS A 10 -19.87 8.53 29.22
N ALA A 11 -19.90 9.48 30.15
CA ALA A 11 -21.02 9.64 31.08
C ALA A 11 -22.29 10.22 30.43
N HIS A 12 -22.16 10.92 29.31
CA HIS A 12 -23.24 11.64 28.65
C HIS A 12 -23.25 11.38 27.14
N PRO A 13 -24.41 11.44 26.47
CA PRO A 13 -24.47 11.31 25.02
C PRO A 13 -23.79 12.51 24.37
N SER A 14 -23.29 12.31 23.16
CA SER A 14 -22.73 13.40 22.38
C SER A 14 -23.86 14.18 21.71
N THR A 15 -23.80 15.50 21.77
CA THR A 15 -24.73 16.39 21.08
C THR A 15 -23.92 17.36 20.21
N PRO A 16 -24.54 18.02 19.20
CA PRO A 16 -23.83 19.01 18.40
C PRO A 16 -23.24 20.20 19.18
N ALA A 17 -23.68 20.41 20.43
CA ALA A 17 -23.15 21.44 21.33
C ALA A 17 -22.22 20.88 22.42
N SER A 18 -22.06 19.56 22.49
CA SER A 18 -21.18 18.91 23.45
C SER A 18 -19.73 19.05 23.01
N VAL A 19 -18.86 19.41 23.96
CA VAL A 19 -17.41 19.26 23.83
C VAL A 19 -16.98 18.40 25.01
N TRP A 20 -16.30 17.29 24.73
CA TRP A 20 -15.78 16.42 25.77
C TRP A 20 -14.33 16.79 26.05
N ASP A 21 -14.08 17.25 27.27
CA ASP A 21 -12.73 17.48 27.76
C ASP A 21 -12.13 16.13 28.17
N ILE A 22 -11.17 15.65 27.37
CA ILE A 22 -10.57 14.33 27.56
C ILE A 22 -9.66 14.31 28.79
N ASP A 23 -9.04 15.45 29.12
CA ASP A 23 -8.09 15.59 30.22
C ASP A 23 -8.79 15.53 31.59
N THR A 24 -10.11 15.72 31.62
CA THR A 24 -10.93 15.62 32.84
C THR A 24 -11.22 14.18 33.27
N GLY A 25 -10.77 13.19 32.49
CA GLY A 25 -11.02 11.77 32.76
C GLY A 25 -12.49 11.41 32.64
N HIS A 26 -13.25 12.11 31.80
CA HIS A 26 -14.67 11.83 31.56
C HIS A 26 -14.90 10.83 30.42
N VAL A 27 -13.91 10.64 29.55
CA VAL A 27 -13.88 9.64 28.47
C VAL A 27 -12.94 8.51 28.87
N ASP A 28 -13.39 7.26 28.76
CA ASP A 28 -12.55 6.07 28.93
C ASP A 28 -12.25 5.44 27.57
N GLY A 29 -10.97 5.25 27.24
CA GLY A 29 -10.56 4.42 26.10
C GLY A 29 -10.82 2.95 26.40
N TRP A 30 -11.34 2.19 25.45
CA TRP A 30 -11.65 0.77 25.66
C TRP A 30 -10.88 -0.14 24.73
N ALA A 31 -10.99 0.09 23.42
CA ALA A 31 -10.41 -0.81 22.44
C ALA A 31 -10.18 -0.15 21.09
N GLU A 32 -9.18 -0.61 20.33
CA GLU A 32 -8.94 -0.16 18.97
C GLU A 32 -8.71 -1.33 18.01
N TRP A 33 -8.82 -1.05 16.72
CA TRP A 33 -8.40 -1.94 15.65
C TRP A 33 -8.09 -1.16 14.38
N PHE A 34 -7.08 -1.60 13.61
CA PHE A 34 -6.72 -0.97 12.34
C PHE A 34 -7.38 -1.67 11.16
N GLU A 35 -7.49 -0.93 10.05
CA GLU A 35 -7.96 -1.36 8.72
C GLU A 35 -9.44 -1.71 8.59
N GLN A 36 -10.07 -2.21 9.64
CA GLN A 36 -11.47 -2.63 9.63
C GLN A 36 -12.13 -2.43 11.00
N ILE A 37 -13.47 -2.42 11.01
CA ILE A 37 -14.27 -2.42 12.24
C ILE A 37 -14.46 -3.86 12.71
N PRO A 38 -14.00 -4.25 13.91
CA PRO A 38 -14.22 -5.58 14.47
C PRO A 38 -15.71 -5.90 14.62
N GLN A 39 -16.09 -7.16 14.40
CA GLN A 39 -17.49 -7.58 14.51
C GLN A 39 -18.02 -7.42 15.95
N LEU A 40 -17.17 -7.61 16.97
CA LEU A 40 -17.58 -7.36 18.36
C LEU A 40 -17.95 -5.88 18.59
N PHE A 41 -17.26 -4.94 17.95
CA PHE A 41 -17.57 -3.52 18.11
C PHE A 41 -18.96 -3.20 17.55
N LEU A 42 -19.28 -3.76 16.38
CA LEU A 42 -20.60 -3.62 15.75
C LEU A 42 -21.70 -4.26 16.59
N TYR A 43 -21.47 -5.47 17.10
CA TYR A 43 -22.42 -6.15 17.98
C TYR A 43 -22.67 -5.36 19.28
N LEU A 44 -21.63 -4.81 19.91
CA LEU A 44 -21.78 -4.04 21.13
C LEU A 44 -22.56 -2.74 20.90
N ILE A 45 -22.28 -2.03 19.80
CA ILE A 45 -22.90 -0.73 19.51
C ILE A 45 -24.37 -0.87 19.03
N GLY A 46 -24.80 -2.02 18.51
CA GLY A 46 -26.23 -2.25 18.30
C GLY A 46 -26.61 -3.57 17.64
N ASP A 47 -27.92 -3.77 17.54
CA ASP A 47 -28.56 -4.96 17.02
C ASP A 47 -29.83 -4.62 16.21
N ALA A 48 -30.53 -5.63 15.69
CA ALA A 48 -31.77 -5.48 14.93
C ALA A 48 -32.91 -4.77 15.68
N THR A 49 -32.92 -4.83 17.02
CA THR A 49 -33.95 -4.21 17.88
C THR A 49 -33.54 -2.83 18.39
N HIS A 50 -32.24 -2.61 18.59
CA HIS A 50 -31.67 -1.41 19.16
C HIS A 50 -30.50 -0.95 18.29
N LEU A 51 -30.82 -0.21 17.21
CA LEU A 51 -29.83 0.37 16.34
C LEU A 51 -29.09 1.53 17.01
N PRO A 52 -27.78 1.71 16.76
CA PRO A 52 -27.03 2.80 17.34
C PRO A 52 -27.54 4.15 16.84
N GLN A 53 -27.32 5.17 17.66
CA GLN A 53 -27.55 6.57 17.32
C GLN A 53 -26.35 7.11 16.54
N VAL A 54 -26.61 7.94 15.54
CA VAL A 54 -25.56 8.74 14.87
C VAL A 54 -25.51 10.09 15.57
N ALA A 55 -24.35 10.49 16.06
CA ALA A 55 -24.16 11.76 16.74
C ALA A 55 -22.81 12.40 16.36
N SER A 56 -22.71 13.72 16.45
CA SER A 56 -21.41 14.42 16.33
C SER A 56 -20.43 13.85 17.35
N CYS A 57 -19.17 13.68 16.99
CA CYS A 57 -18.14 13.19 17.90
C CYS A 57 -17.55 14.34 18.72
N ALA A 58 -18.06 14.55 19.93
CA ALA A 58 -17.58 15.63 20.81
C ALA A 58 -16.12 15.50 21.29
N MET A 59 -15.40 14.43 20.91
CA MET A 59 -14.00 14.22 21.28
C MET A 59 -13.03 15.18 20.55
N TYR A 60 -13.40 15.69 19.38
CA TYR A 60 -12.50 16.51 18.56
C TYR A 60 -12.73 18.03 18.70
N GLY A 61 -13.74 18.44 19.48
CA GLY A 61 -13.88 19.80 20.00
C GLY A 61 -14.28 20.91 19.00
N ASP A 62 -14.58 20.59 17.74
CA ASP A 62 -14.95 21.56 16.70
C ASP A 62 -16.25 21.21 15.95
N ALA A 63 -16.84 22.18 15.25
CA ALA A 63 -18.06 21.97 14.45
C ALA A 63 -17.81 21.11 13.20
N GLU A 64 -16.54 20.82 12.87
CA GLU A 64 -16.09 19.94 11.80
C GLU A 64 -15.80 18.52 12.32
N SER A 65 -16.12 18.22 13.58
CA SER A 65 -15.86 16.92 14.18
C SER A 65 -16.65 15.81 13.44
N PRO A 66 -16.02 14.64 13.22
CA PRO A 66 -16.68 13.54 12.52
C PRO A 66 -17.92 13.06 13.29
N SER A 67 -18.86 12.43 12.60
CA SER A 67 -19.95 11.74 13.28
C SER A 67 -19.50 10.35 13.75
N CYS A 68 -20.07 9.88 14.85
CA CYS A 68 -19.79 8.58 15.47
C CYS A 68 -21.08 7.80 15.72
N LEU A 69 -20.95 6.51 16.05
CA LEU A 69 -22.07 5.67 16.48
C LEU A 69 -22.09 5.55 18.00
N MET A 70 -23.26 5.65 18.61
CA MET A 70 -23.42 5.64 20.06
C MET A 70 -24.54 4.69 20.52
N ALA A 71 -24.34 4.07 21.67
CA ALA A 71 -25.32 3.18 22.30
C ALA A 71 -25.38 3.37 23.83
N PRO A 72 -26.58 3.33 24.44
CA PRO A 72 -26.71 3.31 25.90
C PRO A 72 -26.03 2.09 26.51
N MET A 73 -25.24 2.28 27.56
CA MET A 73 -24.49 1.21 28.22
C MET A 73 -25.40 0.13 28.83
N ALA A 74 -26.64 0.48 29.19
CA ALA A 74 -27.64 -0.50 29.63
C ALA A 74 -27.93 -1.56 28.55
N GLU A 75 -28.05 -1.13 27.29
CA GLU A 75 -28.28 -2.02 26.15
C GLU A 75 -27.01 -2.80 25.78
N VAL A 76 -25.85 -2.14 25.81
CA VAL A 76 -24.53 -2.77 25.62
C VAL A 76 -24.34 -3.90 26.63
N ARG A 77 -24.65 -3.65 27.91
CA ARG A 77 -24.59 -4.66 28.97
C ARG A 77 -25.57 -5.79 28.68
N ALA A 78 -26.82 -5.52 28.30
CA ALA A 78 -27.78 -6.57 27.98
C ALA A 78 -27.27 -7.50 26.86
N ARG A 79 -26.76 -6.91 25.76
CA ARG A 79 -26.13 -7.66 24.65
C ARG A 79 -24.91 -8.45 25.10
N TRP A 80 -24.04 -7.85 25.91
CA TRP A 80 -22.85 -8.52 26.44
C TRP A 80 -23.21 -9.72 27.33
N HIS A 81 -24.20 -9.57 28.22
CA HIS A 81 -24.67 -10.69 29.06
C HIS A 81 -25.31 -11.81 28.23
N ALA A 82 -26.00 -11.48 27.13
CA ALA A 82 -26.51 -12.48 26.20
C ALA A 82 -25.35 -13.25 25.54
N LEU A 83 -24.36 -12.54 24.98
CA LEU A 83 -23.17 -13.15 24.37
C LEU A 83 -22.38 -13.99 25.39
N ALA A 84 -22.18 -13.48 26.60
CA ALA A 84 -21.42 -14.16 27.64
C ALA A 84 -22.03 -15.51 28.05
N ARG A 85 -23.36 -15.65 28.01
CA ARG A 85 -24.04 -16.94 28.25
C ARG A 85 -23.69 -17.98 27.19
N HIS A 86 -23.67 -17.61 25.91
CA HIS A 86 -23.25 -18.51 24.82
C HIS A 86 -21.75 -18.83 24.85
N MET A 87 -20.94 -17.85 25.26
CA MET A 87 -19.49 -18.04 25.35
C MET A 87 -19.10 -18.91 26.54
N GLN A 88 -19.85 -18.88 27.65
CA GLN A 88 -19.52 -19.61 28.89
C GLN A 88 -19.11 -21.08 28.71
N PRO A 89 -19.84 -21.93 27.94
CA PRO A 89 -19.40 -23.32 27.68
C PRO A 89 -18.17 -23.44 26.78
N LEU A 90 -17.88 -22.43 25.96
CA LEU A 90 -16.78 -22.41 25.01
C LEU A 90 -15.48 -21.86 25.62
N LEU A 91 -15.57 -20.93 26.58
CA LEU A 91 -14.40 -20.27 27.18
C LEU A 91 -13.31 -21.23 27.68
N PRO A 92 -13.62 -22.33 28.39
CA PRO A 92 -12.57 -23.25 28.87
C PRO A 92 -11.80 -23.96 27.74
N GLN A 93 -12.35 -23.97 26.52
CA GLN A 93 -11.76 -24.61 25.34
C GLN A 93 -10.86 -23.65 24.55
N LEU A 94 -10.93 -22.35 24.83
CA LEU A 94 -10.13 -21.33 24.16
C LEU A 94 -8.71 -21.26 24.74
N PRO A 95 -7.73 -20.73 23.99
CA PRO A 95 -6.40 -20.44 24.51
C PRO A 95 -6.41 -19.51 25.74
N ALA A 96 -5.41 -19.64 26.62
CA ALA A 96 -5.38 -18.93 27.91
C ALA A 96 -5.31 -17.40 27.77
N ASP A 97 -4.61 -16.90 26.75
CA ASP A 97 -4.54 -15.49 26.38
C ASP A 97 -5.92 -14.96 25.94
N VAL A 98 -6.65 -15.74 25.14
CA VAL A 98 -8.02 -15.41 24.71
C VAL A 98 -8.97 -15.40 25.91
N GLN A 99 -8.85 -16.35 26.84
CA GLN A 99 -9.61 -16.36 28.09
C GLN A 99 -9.32 -15.12 28.95
N ALA A 100 -8.04 -14.73 29.08
CA ALA A 100 -7.63 -13.56 29.84
C ALA A 100 -8.17 -12.27 29.23
N GLN A 101 -8.10 -12.14 27.89
CA GLN A 101 -8.69 -11.01 27.18
C GLN A 101 -10.21 -10.96 27.39
N TRP A 102 -10.90 -12.10 27.30
CA TRP A 102 -12.34 -12.17 27.58
C TRP A 102 -12.69 -11.70 29.00
N ALA A 103 -11.94 -12.15 30.01
CA ALA A 103 -12.14 -11.73 31.40
C ALA A 103 -11.91 -10.23 31.58
N HIS A 104 -10.91 -9.66 30.90
CA HIS A 104 -10.65 -8.23 30.89
C HIS A 104 -11.83 -7.45 30.30
N MET A 105 -12.30 -7.82 29.09
CA MET A 105 -13.47 -7.21 28.46
C MET A 105 -14.71 -7.29 29.36
N HIS A 106 -14.95 -8.47 29.95
CA HIS A 106 -16.07 -8.69 30.84
C HIS A 106 -16.02 -7.75 32.05
N THR A 107 -14.84 -7.59 32.65
CA THR A 107 -14.63 -6.68 33.78
C THR A 107 -14.88 -5.24 33.37
N THR A 108 -14.26 -4.77 32.27
CA THR A 108 -14.42 -3.41 31.75
C THR A 108 -15.89 -3.05 31.54
N ILE A 109 -16.67 -3.92 30.88
CA ILE A 109 -18.10 -3.70 30.62
C ILE A 109 -18.92 -3.80 31.90
N ALA A 110 -18.60 -4.73 32.80
CA ALA A 110 -19.37 -4.94 34.04
C ALA A 110 -19.18 -3.80 35.06
N THR A 111 -17.98 -3.24 35.16
CA THR A 111 -17.64 -2.29 36.24
C THR A 111 -17.71 -0.82 35.82
N THR A 112 -17.81 -0.51 34.51
CA THR A 112 -17.87 0.88 34.04
C THR A 112 -19.04 1.65 34.66
N THR A 113 -18.82 2.89 35.07
CA THR A 113 -19.88 3.80 35.53
C THR A 113 -20.38 4.72 34.41
N ARG A 114 -19.87 4.56 33.18
CA ARG A 114 -20.25 5.36 32.02
C ARG A 114 -21.62 4.93 31.51
N GLU A 115 -22.37 5.88 30.96
CA GLU A 115 -23.74 5.65 30.49
C GLU A 115 -23.82 5.39 28.98
N TRP A 116 -22.76 5.69 28.22
CA TRP A 116 -22.73 5.59 26.76
C TRP A 116 -21.46 4.92 26.27
N LEU A 117 -21.61 4.05 25.28
CA LEU A 117 -20.53 3.52 24.44
C LEU A 117 -20.50 4.30 23.12
N ILE A 118 -19.30 4.63 22.65
CA ILE A 118 -19.04 5.33 21.40
C ILE A 118 -18.15 4.46 20.54
N LEU A 119 -18.52 4.32 19.27
CA LEU A 119 -17.67 3.77 18.22
C LEU A 119 -17.28 4.91 17.27
N ASP A 120 -16.01 5.30 17.31
CA ASP A 120 -15.42 6.12 16.28
C ASP A 120 -14.83 5.21 15.19
N CYS A 121 -15.33 5.36 13.98
CA CYS A 121 -14.83 4.67 12.80
C CYS A 121 -14.67 5.62 11.61
N SER A 122 -14.58 6.93 11.88
CA SER A 122 -14.45 7.97 10.87
C SER A 122 -13.23 7.76 9.98
N GLN A 123 -12.10 7.32 10.57
CA GLN A 123 -10.86 7.02 9.87
C GLN A 123 -10.92 5.76 8.99
N CYS A 124 -11.97 4.94 9.09
CA CYS A 124 -12.22 3.86 8.13
C CYS A 124 -12.85 4.37 6.82
N CYS A 125 -13.35 5.60 6.77
CA CYS A 125 -13.91 6.23 5.59
C CYS A 125 -12.87 7.12 4.90
N GLU A 126 -12.74 7.01 3.58
CA GLU A 126 -11.82 7.87 2.78
C GLU A 126 -12.44 9.24 2.44
N ALA A 127 -13.74 9.41 2.62
CA ALA A 127 -14.42 10.66 2.33
C ALA A 127 -14.06 11.74 3.36
N ALA A 128 -14.08 13.00 2.94
CA ALA A 128 -13.85 14.11 3.86
C ALA A 128 -14.97 14.19 4.92
N ILE A 129 -14.62 14.68 6.11
CA ILE A 129 -15.59 14.86 7.20
C ILE A 129 -16.69 15.85 6.77
N GLY A 130 -17.93 15.58 7.18
CA GLY A 130 -19.09 16.41 6.85
C GLY A 130 -19.62 16.24 5.43
N THR A 131 -19.10 15.30 4.65
CA THR A 131 -19.61 14.99 3.30
C THR A 131 -20.78 14.00 3.34
N PRO A 132 -21.70 14.03 2.35
CA PRO A 132 -22.76 13.03 2.21
C PRO A 132 -22.23 11.60 2.11
N GLU A 133 -21.04 11.41 1.55
CA GLU A 133 -20.37 10.11 1.46
C GLU A 133 -19.98 9.56 2.83
N MET A 134 -19.52 10.42 3.75
CA MET A 134 -19.24 10.04 5.14
C MET A 134 -20.54 9.66 5.88
N GLU A 135 -21.61 10.44 5.69
CA GLU A 135 -22.92 10.11 6.26
C GLU A 135 -23.44 8.76 5.74
N ALA A 136 -23.32 8.51 4.43
CA ALA A 136 -23.68 7.25 3.82
C ALA A 136 -22.85 6.08 4.37
N PHE A 137 -21.55 6.28 4.61
CA PHE A 137 -20.69 5.29 5.25
C PHE A 137 -21.20 4.95 6.66
N LEU A 138 -21.46 5.94 7.52
CA LEU A 138 -21.96 5.69 8.88
C LEU A 138 -23.33 5.00 8.88
N LEU A 139 -24.21 5.35 7.95
CA LEU A 139 -25.49 4.66 7.77
C LEU A 139 -25.31 3.19 7.35
N GLN A 140 -24.32 2.89 6.50
CA GLN A 140 -23.98 1.50 6.15
C GLN A 140 -23.44 0.74 7.36
N VAL A 141 -22.56 1.35 8.17
CA VAL A 141 -22.06 0.74 9.41
C VAL A 141 -23.21 0.48 10.39
N ARG A 142 -24.12 1.44 10.54
CA ARG A 142 -25.35 1.28 11.34
C ARG A 142 -26.24 0.15 10.81
N GLN A 143 -26.38 0.00 9.49
CA GLN A 143 -27.14 -1.08 8.90
C GLN A 143 -26.50 -2.45 9.14
N ARG A 144 -25.17 -2.55 9.12
CA ARG A 144 -24.45 -3.77 9.52
C ARG A 144 -24.73 -4.17 10.97
N CYS A 145 -25.03 -3.22 11.84
CA CYS A 145 -25.45 -3.54 13.22
C CYS A 145 -26.83 -4.23 13.23
N ALA A 146 -27.70 -3.96 12.25
CA ALA A 146 -29.02 -4.59 12.12
C ALA A 146 -28.93 -6.07 11.73
N GLU A 147 -27.78 -6.52 11.19
CA GLU A 147 -27.56 -7.93 10.81
C GLU A 147 -27.47 -8.84 12.04
N TRP A 148 -27.19 -8.26 13.22
CA TRP A 148 -27.19 -8.98 14.49
C TRP A 148 -28.62 -9.10 15.01
N ASP A 149 -29.16 -10.32 14.99
CA ASP A 149 -30.42 -10.61 15.69
C ASP A 149 -30.27 -10.33 17.19
N ALA A 150 -31.34 -9.86 17.82
CA ALA A 150 -31.43 -9.84 19.27
C ALA A 150 -31.28 -11.29 19.77
N VAL A 151 -30.15 -11.57 20.43
CA VAL A 151 -29.84 -12.91 20.93
C VAL A 151 -30.88 -13.27 22.01
N ALA A 152 -31.86 -14.11 21.65
CA ALA A 152 -32.99 -14.47 22.51
C ALA A 152 -32.73 -15.75 23.34
N GLU A 153 -32.83 -15.59 24.68
CA GLU A 153 -33.29 -16.53 25.75
C GLU A 153 -32.74 -18.01 25.85
N PRO A 154 -32.81 -18.65 27.03
CA PRO A 154 -31.67 -19.15 27.82
C PRO A 154 -31.21 -20.60 27.57
N ASP A 155 -31.80 -21.31 26.60
CA ASP A 155 -31.58 -22.75 26.37
C ASP A 155 -30.78 -23.06 25.09
N ALA A 156 -30.34 -22.04 24.36
CA ALA A 156 -29.57 -22.21 23.13
C ALA A 156 -28.10 -22.56 23.45
N GLY A 157 -27.83 -23.87 23.55
CA GLY A 157 -26.51 -24.43 23.79
C GLY A 157 -25.42 -24.03 22.78
N ASP A 158 -25.81 -23.55 21.59
CA ASP A 158 -24.89 -23.16 20.53
C ASP A 158 -24.90 -21.64 20.27
N LEU A 159 -23.74 -21.09 19.89
CA LEU A 159 -23.61 -19.70 19.46
C LEU A 159 -24.38 -19.50 18.13
N PRO A 160 -25.26 -18.49 18.00
CA PRO A 160 -25.98 -18.22 16.75
C PRO A 160 -25.05 -18.12 15.53
N PRO A 161 -25.46 -18.60 14.34
CA PRO A 161 -24.62 -18.58 13.14
C PRO A 161 -24.03 -17.21 12.82
N VAL A 162 -24.80 -16.14 13.05
CA VAL A 162 -24.36 -14.77 12.83
C VAL A 162 -23.16 -14.40 13.71
N LEU A 163 -23.06 -14.96 14.92
CA LEU A 163 -22.00 -14.72 15.90
C LEU A 163 -20.81 -15.67 15.78
N LEU A 164 -20.91 -16.76 15.01
CA LEU A 164 -19.79 -17.70 14.76
C LEU A 164 -18.50 -17.02 14.29
N PRO A 165 -18.51 -15.95 13.47
CA PRO A 165 -17.29 -15.24 13.11
C PRO A 165 -16.48 -14.75 14.32
N LEU A 166 -17.12 -14.43 15.46
CA LEU A 166 -16.42 -14.03 16.68
C LEU A 166 -15.49 -15.12 17.24
N LEU A 167 -15.69 -16.38 16.85
CA LEU A 167 -14.88 -17.53 17.26
C LEU A 167 -13.79 -17.90 16.27
N SER A 168 -13.99 -17.63 14.96
CA SER A 168 -13.04 -18.08 13.92
C SER A 168 -11.68 -17.38 14.02
N GLU A 169 -11.67 -16.12 14.47
CA GLU A 169 -10.46 -15.33 14.73
C GLU A 169 -10.65 -14.38 15.92
N ALA A 170 -10.86 -14.93 17.11
CA ALA A 170 -11.22 -14.16 18.32
C ALA A 170 -10.41 -12.85 18.48
N THR A 171 -9.07 -12.90 18.40
CA THR A 171 -8.22 -11.71 18.54
C THR A 171 -8.45 -10.63 17.49
N GLY A 172 -8.76 -11.00 16.24
CA GLY A 172 -9.08 -10.05 15.18
C GLY A 172 -10.49 -9.49 15.25
N GLN A 173 -11.42 -10.30 15.76
CA GLN A 173 -12.84 -9.97 15.80
C GLN A 173 -13.24 -9.22 17.07
N TRP A 174 -12.42 -9.31 18.13
CA TRP A 174 -12.66 -8.65 19.41
C TRP A 174 -11.95 -7.30 19.51
N GLY A 175 -10.92 -7.04 18.72
CA GLY A 175 -10.10 -5.82 18.81
C GLY A 175 -9.02 -5.90 19.91
N TRP A 176 -8.17 -4.88 20.02
CA TRP A 176 -7.20 -4.76 21.11
C TRP A 176 -7.80 -3.92 22.24
N TRP A 177 -8.06 -4.53 23.40
CA TRP A 177 -8.69 -3.87 24.54
C TRP A 177 -7.66 -3.36 25.53
N ASN A 178 -7.61 -2.04 25.71
CA ASN A 178 -6.71 -1.37 26.63
C ASN A 178 -7.18 0.07 26.91
N PRO A 179 -7.13 0.57 28.16
CA PRO A 179 -7.49 1.95 28.49
C PRO A 179 -6.67 3.00 27.75
N ASN A 180 -5.42 2.69 27.40
CA ASN A 180 -4.51 3.58 26.68
C ASN A 180 -4.94 3.88 25.25
N VAL A 181 -5.98 3.21 24.73
CA VAL A 181 -6.60 3.58 23.44
C VAL A 181 -7.10 5.02 23.43
N ILE A 182 -7.34 5.62 24.60
CA ILE A 182 -7.72 7.03 24.73
C ILE A 182 -6.78 7.98 23.96
N GLU A 183 -5.52 7.60 23.81
CA GLU A 183 -4.49 8.35 23.07
C GLU A 183 -4.83 8.56 21.59
N ARG A 184 -5.69 7.72 20.99
CA ARG A 184 -6.15 7.86 19.60
C ARG A 184 -6.99 9.10 19.33
N ILE A 185 -7.53 9.71 20.38
CA ILE A 185 -8.27 10.97 20.25
C ILE A 185 -7.32 12.12 19.90
N TYR A 186 -6.07 12.06 20.38
CA TYR A 186 -5.07 13.07 20.08
C TYR A 186 -4.39 12.81 18.73
N ALA A 187 -3.78 13.85 18.17
CA ALA A 187 -2.80 13.68 17.10
C ALA A 187 -1.57 12.97 17.68
N ILE A 188 -1.46 11.66 17.43
CA ILE A 188 -0.31 10.88 17.87
C ILE A 188 0.89 11.26 16.99
N GLU A 189 1.87 11.89 17.62
CA GLU A 189 3.11 12.35 17.00
C GLU A 189 4.34 11.74 17.70
N ALA A 190 5.46 11.72 16.99
CA ALA A 190 6.73 11.24 17.51
C ALA A 190 7.21 12.16 18.65
N GLN A 191 7.38 11.59 19.84
CA GLN A 191 7.98 12.27 20.98
C GLN A 191 9.51 12.07 20.99
N PRO A 192 10.27 13.05 21.48
CA PRO A 192 11.70 12.87 21.69
C PRO A 192 11.96 11.71 22.67
N HIS A 193 13.11 11.06 22.54
CA HIS A 193 13.42 9.86 23.33
C HIS A 193 13.34 10.10 24.85
N GLU A 194 13.68 11.30 25.31
CA GLU A 194 13.61 11.72 26.71
C GLU A 194 12.18 11.73 27.28
N GLU A 195 11.17 11.87 26.41
CA GLU A 195 9.75 11.94 26.75
C GLU A 195 9.03 10.60 26.55
N TRP A 196 9.74 9.55 26.17
CA TRP A 196 9.17 8.21 26.08
C TRP A 196 8.71 7.70 27.46
N PRO A 197 7.71 6.80 27.51
CA PRO A 197 7.34 6.10 28.73
C PRO A 197 8.57 5.53 29.45
N ALA A 198 8.64 5.70 30.77
CA ALA A 198 9.84 5.38 31.54
C ALA A 198 10.25 3.91 31.42
N ASP A 199 9.27 3.00 31.45
CA ASP A 199 9.44 1.57 31.25
C ASP A 199 9.96 1.23 29.84
N LEU A 200 9.49 1.93 28.81
CA LEU A 200 10.00 1.78 27.45
C LEU A 200 11.45 2.27 27.36
N ARG A 201 11.74 3.48 27.84
CA ARG A 201 13.05 4.13 27.78
C ARG A 201 14.14 3.42 28.61
N GLU A 202 13.76 2.75 29.69
CA GLU A 202 14.69 2.00 30.54
C GLU A 202 15.15 0.68 29.91
N CYS A 203 14.30 0.07 29.08
CA CYS A 203 14.54 -1.25 28.48
C CYS A 203 14.88 -1.20 26.99
N TYR A 204 14.54 -0.11 26.31
CA TYR A 204 14.62 0.00 24.86
C TYR A 204 15.20 1.34 24.42
N GLU A 205 15.85 1.33 23.25
CA GLU A 205 16.38 2.51 22.59
C GLU A 205 15.96 2.53 21.11
N PRO A 206 16.02 3.69 20.43
CA PRO A 206 15.82 3.79 18.98
C PRO A 206 16.62 2.75 18.18
N ALA A 207 15.94 1.96 17.33
CA ALA A 207 16.62 0.99 16.46
C ALA A 207 17.33 1.66 15.27
N ARG A 208 16.88 2.86 14.86
CA ARG A 208 17.51 3.71 13.83
C ARG A 208 17.64 5.14 14.35
N ASN A 209 18.85 5.70 14.30
CA ASN A 209 19.12 7.07 14.78
C ASN A 209 18.41 8.17 13.97
N TRP A 210 18.05 7.90 12.72
CA TRP A 210 17.52 8.91 11.78
C TRP A 210 16.01 8.78 11.53
N GLN A 211 15.40 7.62 11.83
CA GLN A 211 13.96 7.41 11.68
C GLN A 211 13.47 6.33 12.66
N PRO A 212 13.39 6.67 13.97
CA PRO A 212 12.82 5.78 14.98
C PRO A 212 11.29 5.77 14.98
N TRP A 213 10.65 6.66 14.23
CA TRP A 213 9.20 6.76 14.12
C TRP A 213 8.72 6.26 12.76
N ILE A 214 7.67 5.45 12.77
CA ILE A 214 7.02 4.91 11.57
C ILE A 214 5.60 5.49 11.49
N ASP A 215 5.42 6.48 10.60
CA ASP A 215 4.16 7.23 10.46
C ASP A 215 2.99 6.35 10.04
N GLU A 216 3.23 5.33 9.21
CA GLU A 216 2.19 4.46 8.65
C GLU A 216 1.42 3.69 9.72
N VAL A 217 2.06 3.39 10.86
CA VAL A 217 1.46 2.68 11.99
C VAL A 217 1.49 3.48 13.30
N GLN A 218 2.07 4.68 13.26
CA GLN A 218 2.26 5.57 14.41
C GLN A 218 2.92 4.86 15.60
N ALA A 219 4.09 4.28 15.35
CA ALA A 219 4.83 3.49 16.32
C ALA A 219 6.34 3.76 16.28
N TYR A 220 6.99 3.56 17.43
CA TYR A 220 8.44 3.60 17.58
C TYR A 220 9.06 2.28 17.15
N TYR A 221 10.09 2.38 16.31
CA TYR A 221 10.99 1.31 15.95
C TYR A 221 12.16 1.25 16.94
N VAL A 222 12.13 0.24 17.81
CA VAL A 222 12.97 0.15 19.00
C VAL A 222 13.79 -1.14 19.03
N ARG A 223 14.86 -1.18 19.83
CA ARG A 223 15.65 -2.38 20.13
C ARG A 223 15.89 -2.50 21.62
N ARG A 224 16.10 -3.72 22.12
CA ARG A 224 16.46 -3.94 23.53
C ARG A 224 17.83 -3.34 23.84
N ILE A 225 17.95 -2.71 25.00
CA ILE A 225 19.24 -2.25 25.52
C ILE A 225 19.97 -3.44 26.13
N ASP A 226 21.02 -3.93 25.47
CA ASP A 226 21.89 -4.98 26.01
C ASP A 226 22.90 -4.41 27.01
N ARG A 227 22.49 -4.32 28.29
CA ARG A 227 23.35 -3.83 29.39
C ARG A 227 24.56 -4.73 29.71
N GLY A 228 24.75 -5.85 29.01
CA GLY A 228 25.84 -6.80 29.20
C GLY A 228 26.86 -6.87 28.04
N ALA A 229 26.66 -6.15 26.94
CA ALA A 229 27.51 -6.23 25.74
C ALA A 229 28.72 -5.26 25.76
N GLU A 230 28.78 -4.34 26.72
CA GLU A 230 29.83 -3.31 26.80
C GLU A 230 31.21 -3.86 27.21
N GLU A 231 31.32 -5.06 27.77
CA GLU A 231 32.60 -5.61 28.25
C GLU A 231 33.34 -6.52 27.25
N SER A 232 32.81 -6.77 26.04
CA SER A 232 33.40 -7.83 25.18
C SER A 232 33.47 -7.54 23.67
N SER A 233 33.00 -6.38 23.21
CA SER A 233 33.01 -6.09 21.77
C SER A 233 34.27 -5.31 21.37
N PRO A 234 35.11 -5.81 20.44
CA PRO A 234 36.23 -5.04 19.92
C PRO A 234 35.72 -3.78 19.22
N ALA A 235 36.43 -2.66 19.38
CA ALA A 235 36.02 -1.31 18.98
C ALA A 235 35.70 -1.10 17.48
N ASP A 236 36.01 -2.08 16.63
CA ASP A 236 35.81 -2.04 15.17
C ASP A 236 34.81 -3.10 14.65
N ALA A 237 34.11 -3.83 15.52
CA ALA A 237 33.01 -4.69 15.08
C ALA A 237 31.72 -3.87 14.98
N ASP A 238 30.98 -4.02 13.87
CA ASP A 238 29.60 -3.58 13.81
C ASP A 238 28.87 -4.20 15.02
N PRO A 239 28.23 -3.42 15.90
CA PRO A 239 27.57 -3.96 17.07
C PRO A 239 26.54 -4.98 16.61
N VAL A 240 26.59 -6.20 17.17
CA VAL A 240 25.60 -7.24 16.91
C VAL A 240 24.22 -6.63 17.16
N ARG A 241 23.45 -6.45 16.09
CA ARG A 241 22.16 -5.76 16.17
C ARG A 241 21.19 -6.71 16.86
N GLY A 242 20.87 -6.41 18.12
CA GLY A 242 19.85 -7.13 18.86
C GLY A 242 18.48 -7.04 18.17
N PRO A 243 17.54 -7.96 18.48
CA PRO A 243 16.21 -7.95 17.89
C PRO A 243 15.50 -6.61 18.10
N ALA A 244 14.85 -6.15 17.04
CA ALA A 244 14.07 -4.94 17.00
C ALA A 244 12.57 -5.23 17.16
N GLY A 245 11.82 -4.20 17.54
CA GLY A 245 10.38 -4.24 17.75
C GLY A 245 9.71 -2.94 17.35
N LEU A 246 8.38 -2.98 17.29
CA LEU A 246 7.53 -1.88 16.89
C LEU A 246 6.43 -1.69 17.93
N VAL A 247 6.41 -0.53 18.58
CA VAL A 247 5.54 -0.25 19.75
C VAL A 247 4.92 1.14 19.64
N THR A 248 3.61 1.26 19.89
CA THR A 248 2.95 2.57 19.91
C THR A 248 3.43 3.40 21.11
N PRO A 249 3.28 4.75 21.09
CA PRO A 249 3.67 5.59 22.23
C PRO A 249 3.04 5.22 23.57
N TYR A 250 1.91 4.53 23.52
CA TYR A 250 1.13 4.13 24.69
C TYR A 250 1.23 2.63 25.00
N GLY A 251 2.24 1.95 24.44
CA GLY A 251 2.68 0.63 24.88
C GLY A 251 2.07 -0.57 24.15
N ARG A 252 1.35 -0.37 23.03
CA ARG A 252 0.86 -1.49 22.21
C ARG A 252 2.00 -2.01 21.32
N TRP A 253 2.41 -3.25 21.54
CA TRP A 253 3.35 -3.94 20.64
C TRP A 253 2.64 -4.40 19.36
N LEU A 254 3.15 -3.97 18.21
CA LEU A 254 2.80 -4.48 16.89
C LEU A 254 3.79 -5.57 16.46
N VAL A 255 5.06 -5.42 16.86
CA VAL A 255 6.10 -6.45 16.74
C VAL A 255 6.88 -6.46 18.04
N HIS A 256 6.82 -7.56 18.78
CA HIS A 256 7.63 -7.67 20.00
C HIS A 256 9.05 -8.09 19.62
N PRO A 257 10.12 -7.62 20.30
CA PRO A 257 11.49 -8.04 19.99
C PRO A 257 11.73 -9.56 20.09
N ASP A 258 10.91 -10.27 20.85
CA ASP A 258 10.95 -11.75 20.91
C ASP A 258 10.48 -12.42 19.60
N ASP A 259 9.84 -11.67 18.67
CA ASP A 259 9.57 -12.14 17.31
C ASP A 259 10.87 -12.30 16.48
N GLY A 260 12.02 -11.84 17.00
CA GLY A 260 13.35 -12.07 16.42
C GLY A 260 13.62 -11.25 15.16
N ALA A 261 12.88 -10.16 14.95
CA ALA A 261 13.09 -9.27 13.81
C ALA A 261 14.44 -8.56 13.94
N GLU A 262 15.31 -8.68 12.94
CA GLU A 262 16.50 -7.81 12.82
C GLU A 262 16.14 -6.51 12.08
N TRP A 263 15.17 -6.61 11.17
CA TRP A 263 14.68 -5.49 10.39
C TRP A 263 13.17 -5.53 10.22
N ILE A 264 12.55 -4.37 10.38
CA ILE A 264 11.11 -4.16 10.21
C ILE A 264 10.90 -3.02 9.20
N ASP A 265 10.05 -3.24 8.21
CA ASP A 265 9.56 -2.21 7.28
C ASP A 265 8.02 -2.29 7.16
N ILE A 266 7.41 -1.20 6.70
CA ILE A 266 6.00 -1.17 6.32
C ILE A 266 5.90 -1.12 4.80
N GLU A 267 5.37 -2.18 4.20
CA GLU A 267 5.26 -2.30 2.74
C GLU A 267 3.85 -2.80 2.37
N ALA A 268 3.21 -2.13 1.42
CA ALA A 268 1.90 -2.52 0.85
C ALA A 268 0.77 -2.81 1.88
N GLY A 269 0.81 -2.18 3.06
CA GLY A 269 -0.16 -2.39 4.14
C GLY A 269 0.16 -3.58 5.06
N TYR A 270 1.39 -4.08 5.03
CA TYR A 270 1.91 -5.11 5.93
C TYR A 270 3.11 -4.58 6.71
N ILE A 271 3.31 -5.17 7.89
CA ILE A 271 4.57 -5.11 8.62
C ILE A 271 5.44 -6.27 8.13
N VAL A 272 6.51 -5.96 7.41
CA VAL A 272 7.48 -6.92 6.88
C VAL A 272 8.56 -7.14 7.91
N ILE A 273 8.73 -8.39 8.34
CA ILE A 273 9.74 -8.80 9.31
C ILE A 273 10.83 -9.57 8.58
N ARG A 274 12.08 -9.17 8.77
CA ARG A 274 13.27 -9.88 8.30
C ARG A 274 14.11 -10.26 9.52
N GLN A 275 14.45 -11.53 9.63
CA GLN A 275 15.27 -12.07 10.71
C GLN A 275 16.73 -12.18 10.27
N HIS A 276 17.62 -12.50 11.20
CA HIS A 276 19.01 -12.80 10.88
C HIS A 276 19.12 -14.01 9.95
N GLY A 277 19.94 -13.92 8.90
CA GLY A 277 20.08 -14.99 7.93
C GLY A 277 21.30 -14.84 7.01
N ASP A 278 21.61 -15.92 6.29
CA ASP A 278 22.63 -15.90 5.23
C ASP A 278 22.03 -15.31 3.94
N TRP A 279 22.55 -14.16 3.53
CA TRP A 279 22.16 -13.47 2.29
C TRP A 279 22.23 -14.36 1.05
N ASN A 280 23.06 -15.41 1.03
CA ASN A 280 23.13 -16.35 -0.10
C ASN A 280 21.99 -17.38 -0.10
N ALA A 281 21.50 -17.73 1.08
CA ALA A 281 20.36 -18.64 1.26
C ALA A 281 19.01 -17.91 1.08
N GLY A 282 19.02 -16.60 1.32
CA GLY A 282 17.85 -15.73 1.40
C GLY A 282 17.53 -15.41 2.86
N ILE A 283 16.98 -14.23 3.11
CA ILE A 283 16.70 -13.77 4.47
C ILE A 283 15.35 -14.33 4.95
N PRO A 284 15.31 -15.12 6.04
CA PRO A 284 14.06 -15.57 6.63
C PRO A 284 13.22 -14.38 7.07
N GLY A 285 11.92 -14.46 6.82
CA GLY A 285 11.04 -13.35 7.15
C GLY A 285 9.58 -13.77 7.23
N GLY A 286 8.76 -12.82 7.65
CA GLY A 286 7.33 -13.00 7.79
C GLY A 286 6.58 -11.70 7.52
N LEU A 287 5.26 -11.83 7.43
CA LEU A 287 4.34 -10.72 7.24
C LEU A 287 3.36 -10.69 8.41
N LYS A 288 3.21 -9.52 9.04
CA LYS A 288 2.09 -9.22 9.93
C LYS A 288 1.17 -8.19 9.28
N ASP A 289 -0.10 -8.22 9.64
CA ASP A 289 -0.99 -7.08 9.40
C ASP A 289 -0.58 -5.87 10.26
N LEU A 290 -1.19 -4.71 10.01
CA LEU A 290 -0.89 -3.50 10.78
C LEU A 290 -1.31 -3.60 12.26
N ASN A 291 -2.11 -4.60 12.63
CA ASN A 291 -2.49 -4.88 14.02
C ASN A 291 -1.46 -5.75 14.76
N GLY A 292 -0.40 -6.19 14.10
CA GLY A 292 0.65 -7.04 14.66
C GLY A 292 0.37 -8.54 14.62
N ARG A 293 -0.70 -8.97 13.90
CA ARG A 293 -1.04 -10.39 13.75
C ARG A 293 -0.31 -11.00 12.58
N TRP A 294 0.25 -12.19 12.79
CA TRP A 294 0.93 -12.94 11.73
C TRP A 294 -0.04 -13.32 10.62
N ILE A 295 0.27 -12.90 9.39
CA ILE A 295 -0.31 -13.42 8.16
C ILE A 295 0.58 -14.57 7.65
N VAL A 296 1.90 -14.37 7.73
CA VAL A 296 2.91 -15.37 7.39
C VAL A 296 3.97 -15.36 8.49
N PRO A 297 4.00 -16.34 9.41
CA PRO A 297 5.07 -16.40 10.40
C PRO A 297 6.39 -16.85 9.73
N PRO A 298 7.56 -16.49 10.28
CA PRO A 298 8.85 -16.94 9.76
C PRO A 298 8.98 -18.47 9.71
N SER A 299 8.29 -19.17 10.62
CA SER A 299 8.20 -20.64 10.64
C SER A 299 7.52 -21.25 9.41
N ALA A 300 6.83 -20.45 8.58
CA ALA A 300 6.30 -20.89 7.30
C ALA A 300 7.40 -21.17 6.25
N GLY A 301 8.66 -20.79 6.54
CA GLY A 301 9.82 -21.16 5.74
C GLY A 301 10.01 -20.32 4.48
N TYR A 302 9.37 -19.17 4.40
CA TYR A 302 9.60 -18.22 3.31
C TYR A 302 10.83 -17.34 3.58
N VAL A 303 11.58 -17.05 2.53
CA VAL A 303 12.70 -16.12 2.52
C VAL A 303 12.46 -15.00 1.52
N ASP A 304 13.08 -13.84 1.77
CA ASP A 304 13.05 -12.65 0.91
C ASP A 304 11.63 -12.18 0.54
N LEU A 305 10.69 -12.31 1.49
CA LEU A 305 9.32 -11.85 1.31
C LEU A 305 9.28 -10.33 1.10
N SER A 306 8.63 -9.90 0.01
CA SER A 306 8.36 -8.49 -0.30
C SER A 306 6.96 -8.35 -0.88
N PRO A 307 6.00 -7.77 -0.13
CA PRO A 307 4.64 -7.58 -0.60
C PRO A 307 4.59 -6.46 -1.66
N LEU A 308 4.02 -6.76 -2.82
CA LEU A 308 3.80 -5.79 -3.89
C LEU A 308 2.45 -5.08 -3.69
N THR A 309 1.45 -5.80 -3.19
CA THR A 309 0.10 -5.34 -2.89
C THR A 309 -0.42 -6.09 -1.65
N ARG A 310 -1.64 -5.80 -1.20
CA ARG A 310 -2.30 -6.58 -0.13
C ARG A 310 -2.61 -8.02 -0.50
N THR A 311 -2.51 -8.39 -1.77
CA THR A 311 -2.87 -9.74 -2.23
C THR A 311 -1.72 -10.42 -2.94
N LEU A 312 -0.64 -9.73 -3.26
CA LEU A 312 0.49 -10.24 -4.03
C LEU A 312 1.80 -9.94 -3.33
N ALA A 313 2.67 -10.94 -3.20
CA ALA A 313 4.03 -10.76 -2.73
C ALA A 313 5.02 -11.59 -3.55
N LEU A 314 6.25 -11.10 -3.62
CA LEU A 314 7.40 -11.88 -4.03
C LEU A 314 7.98 -12.59 -2.81
N GLY A 315 8.53 -13.77 -3.03
CA GLY A 315 9.30 -14.50 -2.02
C GLY A 315 9.77 -15.84 -2.56
N ARG A 316 10.33 -16.67 -1.68
CA ARG A 316 10.73 -18.04 -2.04
C ARG A 316 10.59 -18.97 -0.84
N ARG A 317 10.24 -20.24 -1.05
CA ARG A 317 10.27 -21.26 0.00
C ARG A 317 11.69 -21.82 0.28
N SER A 318 11.95 -22.15 1.53
CA SER A 318 13.15 -22.83 2.02
C SER A 318 12.80 -24.20 2.64
N PRO A 319 13.60 -25.27 2.42
CA PRO A 319 14.79 -25.35 1.57
C PRO A 319 14.43 -25.38 0.07
N ARG A 320 15.42 -25.09 -0.78
CA ARG A 320 15.21 -25.05 -2.24
C ARG A 320 14.80 -26.40 -2.81
N SER A 321 13.96 -26.37 -3.84
CA SER A 321 13.89 -27.43 -4.83
C SER A 321 15.22 -27.49 -5.61
N GLU A 322 15.75 -28.70 -5.85
CA GLU A 322 16.98 -28.87 -6.64
C GLU A 322 16.87 -28.21 -8.03
N GLY A 323 17.84 -27.36 -8.39
CA GLY A 323 17.94 -26.75 -9.73
C GLY A 323 17.51 -25.28 -9.86
N MET A 324 16.97 -24.63 -8.81
CA MET A 324 16.67 -23.19 -8.85
C MET A 324 17.91 -22.31 -8.66
N ASP A 325 18.10 -21.32 -9.55
CA ASP A 325 19.10 -20.24 -9.39
C ASP A 325 18.77 -19.40 -8.14
N ASN A 326 19.82 -19.01 -7.40
CA ASN A 326 19.73 -18.28 -6.15
C ASN A 326 19.00 -16.94 -6.26
N ARG A 327 18.91 -16.38 -7.46
CA ARG A 327 18.31 -15.06 -7.71
C ARG A 327 16.83 -15.11 -8.07
N MET A 328 16.26 -16.30 -8.26
CA MET A 328 14.87 -16.43 -8.69
C MET A 328 13.90 -16.38 -7.50
N VAL A 329 12.77 -15.73 -7.74
CA VAL A 329 11.68 -15.55 -6.80
C VAL A 329 10.37 -16.06 -7.40
N GLU A 330 9.39 -16.26 -6.52
CA GLU A 330 8.04 -16.72 -6.80
C GLU A 330 7.07 -15.55 -6.56
N LEU A 331 6.04 -15.41 -7.39
CA LEU A 331 4.89 -14.55 -7.09
C LEU A 331 3.81 -15.38 -6.39
N LEU A 332 3.45 -14.95 -5.19
CA LEU A 332 2.50 -15.61 -4.31
C LEU A 332 1.25 -14.74 -4.14
N ARG A 333 0.09 -15.39 -4.08
CA ARG A 333 -1.18 -14.76 -3.71
C ARG A 333 -1.48 -14.96 -2.22
N TRP A 334 -1.66 -13.86 -1.50
CA TRP A 334 -2.05 -13.85 -0.09
C TRP A 334 -3.57 -13.70 0.10
N PRO A 335 -4.13 -14.19 1.23
CA PRO A 335 -3.44 -14.83 2.36
C PRO A 335 -3.15 -16.34 2.16
N GLY A 336 -3.59 -16.94 1.06
CA GLY A 336 -3.48 -18.39 0.84
C GLY A 336 -2.08 -18.93 0.53
N GLY A 337 -1.12 -18.07 0.16
CA GLY A 337 0.23 -18.46 -0.26
C GLY A 337 0.23 -19.28 -1.57
N GLU A 338 -0.78 -19.09 -2.42
CA GLU A 338 -0.92 -19.76 -3.71
C GLU A 338 0.18 -19.27 -4.68
N LEU A 339 0.92 -20.19 -5.28
CA LEU A 339 1.91 -19.87 -6.30
C LEU A 339 1.21 -19.48 -7.61
N LEU A 340 1.41 -18.24 -8.08
CA LEU A 340 0.87 -17.76 -9.35
C LEU A 340 1.90 -17.87 -10.48
N PHE A 341 3.14 -17.49 -10.19
CA PHE A 341 4.25 -17.52 -11.14
C PHE A 341 5.54 -17.92 -10.43
N ASP A 342 6.40 -18.66 -11.12
CA ASP A 342 7.73 -19.03 -10.68
C ASP A 342 8.80 -18.49 -11.64
N ASN A 343 10.07 -18.74 -11.32
CA ASN A 343 11.22 -18.40 -12.16
C ASN A 343 11.29 -16.90 -12.54
N LEU A 344 10.98 -16.03 -11.58
CA LEU A 344 11.02 -14.59 -11.75
C LEU A 344 12.35 -14.03 -11.24
N THR A 345 12.86 -13.00 -11.89
CA THR A 345 14.00 -12.21 -11.39
C THR A 345 13.55 -11.06 -10.48
N GLY A 346 12.25 -10.81 -10.39
CA GLY A 346 11.65 -9.83 -9.50
C GLY A 346 10.28 -9.35 -9.96
N GLY A 347 9.83 -8.24 -9.38
CA GLY A 347 8.58 -7.58 -9.76
C GLY A 347 8.37 -6.30 -8.96
N MET A 348 7.42 -5.48 -9.39
CA MET A 348 7.08 -4.22 -8.73
C MET A 348 5.64 -3.79 -9.00
N LEU A 349 5.01 -3.10 -8.03
CA LEU A 349 3.83 -2.28 -8.28
C LEU A 349 4.27 -0.99 -8.96
N HIS A 350 3.65 -0.66 -10.09
CA HIS A 350 3.96 0.56 -10.83
C HIS A 350 2.91 1.65 -10.52
N ASP A 351 3.26 2.92 -10.74
CA ASP A 351 2.42 4.10 -10.46
C ASP A 351 1.03 4.12 -11.14
N ASP A 352 0.80 3.26 -12.13
CA ASP A 352 -0.50 3.12 -12.79
C ASP A 352 -1.43 2.11 -12.10
N GLY A 353 -0.99 1.54 -10.97
CA GLY A 353 -1.74 0.57 -10.18
C GLY A 353 -1.71 -0.85 -10.74
N ARG A 354 -0.77 -1.18 -11.63
CA ARG A 354 -0.57 -2.54 -12.16
C ARG A 354 0.78 -3.11 -11.74
N VAL A 355 0.83 -4.42 -11.54
CA VAL A 355 2.07 -5.13 -11.15
C VAL A 355 2.82 -5.56 -12.40
N ARG A 356 4.14 -5.36 -12.42
CA ARG A 356 5.04 -5.96 -13.42
C ARG A 356 5.82 -7.06 -12.74
N ILE A 357 5.91 -8.21 -13.39
CA ILE A 357 6.84 -9.29 -13.01
C ILE A 357 7.87 -9.46 -14.10
N PHE A 358 9.11 -9.73 -13.69
CA PHE A 358 10.27 -9.88 -14.56
C PHE A 358 10.61 -11.37 -14.67
N HIS A 359 10.47 -11.95 -15.85
CA HIS A 359 10.78 -13.35 -16.10
C HIS A 359 12.28 -13.56 -16.30
N ALA A 360 12.77 -14.78 -16.06
CA ALA A 360 14.16 -15.14 -16.29
C ALA A 360 14.60 -15.01 -17.76
N ASP A 361 13.66 -15.03 -18.71
CA ASP A 361 13.91 -14.90 -20.16
C ASP A 361 13.92 -13.44 -20.64
N ASP A 362 14.03 -12.47 -19.73
CA ASP A 362 14.05 -11.02 -19.99
C ASP A 362 12.72 -10.48 -20.56
N THR A 363 11.62 -11.22 -20.39
CA THR A 363 10.26 -10.74 -20.68
C THR A 363 9.51 -10.24 -19.43
N GLN A 364 8.43 -9.50 -19.65
CA GLN A 364 7.56 -8.96 -18.61
C GLN A 364 6.10 -9.36 -18.81
N SER A 365 5.44 -9.73 -17.71
CA SER A 365 3.97 -9.74 -17.64
C SER A 365 3.48 -8.53 -16.87
N VAL A 366 2.30 -8.03 -17.28
CA VAL A 366 1.55 -7.06 -16.50
C VAL A 366 0.34 -7.74 -15.91
N LEU A 367 0.18 -7.60 -14.60
CA LEU A 367 -0.87 -8.25 -13.84
C LEU A 367 -1.82 -7.20 -13.25
N ASP A 368 -3.08 -7.59 -13.08
CA ASP A 368 -3.99 -6.88 -12.21
C ASP A 368 -3.50 -6.98 -10.75
N ALA A 369 -3.41 -5.83 -10.08
CA ALA A 369 -2.79 -5.73 -8.75
C ALA A 369 -3.61 -6.39 -7.62
N ALA A 370 -4.92 -6.59 -7.82
CA ALA A 370 -5.77 -7.20 -6.82
C ALA A 370 -5.81 -8.72 -6.97
N THR A 371 -5.87 -9.21 -8.20
CA THR A 371 -6.04 -10.65 -8.48
C THR A 371 -4.72 -11.35 -8.80
N GLY A 372 -3.74 -10.65 -9.37
CA GLY A 372 -2.53 -11.25 -9.94
C GLY A 372 -2.75 -11.88 -11.31
N GLU A 373 -3.92 -11.71 -11.92
CA GLU A 373 -4.20 -12.24 -13.25
C GLU A 373 -3.48 -11.41 -14.34
N PRO A 374 -2.91 -12.06 -15.36
CA PRO A 374 -2.27 -11.35 -16.47
C PRO A 374 -3.29 -10.58 -17.29
N LEU A 375 -2.96 -9.34 -17.64
CA LEU A 375 -3.81 -8.51 -18.50
C LEU A 375 -3.76 -8.95 -19.96
N PHE A 376 -2.64 -9.56 -20.37
CA PHE A 376 -2.40 -10.12 -21.70
C PHE A 376 -1.15 -11.01 -21.71
N ASP A 377 -0.95 -11.75 -22.80
CA ASP A 377 0.14 -12.70 -22.99
C ASP A 377 1.54 -12.07 -22.85
N THR A 378 2.43 -12.79 -22.16
CA THR A 378 3.83 -12.43 -21.96
C THR A 378 4.62 -12.53 -23.26
N ARG A 379 5.09 -11.39 -23.78
CA ARG A 379 5.94 -11.36 -24.98
C ARG A 379 6.85 -10.13 -25.10
N TYR A 380 6.67 -9.15 -24.24
CA TYR A 380 7.40 -7.88 -24.31
C TYR A 380 8.55 -7.91 -23.33
N LYS A 381 9.66 -7.29 -23.71
CA LYS A 381 10.81 -7.06 -22.83
C LYS A 381 10.47 -6.05 -21.74
N ASN A 382 9.81 -4.94 -22.12
CA ASN A 382 9.30 -3.96 -21.17
C ASN A 382 7.87 -3.55 -21.49
N VAL A 383 7.09 -3.29 -20.44
CA VAL A 383 5.79 -2.61 -20.54
C VAL A 383 5.77 -1.41 -19.60
N PHE A 384 5.69 -0.21 -20.17
CA PHE A 384 5.70 1.03 -19.40
C PHE A 384 4.36 1.30 -18.73
N ALA A 385 4.26 2.41 -18.00
CA ALA A 385 3.01 2.81 -17.35
C ALA A 385 1.86 2.98 -18.36
N PHE A 386 0.65 2.61 -17.95
CA PHE A 386 -0.59 2.81 -18.67
C PHE A 386 -1.10 4.23 -18.48
N HIS A 387 -1.55 4.84 -19.57
CA HIS A 387 -2.23 6.13 -19.52
C HIS A 387 -3.56 5.98 -18.77
N LYS A 388 -3.74 6.68 -17.64
CA LYS A 388 -4.92 6.54 -16.74
C LYS A 388 -6.27 6.44 -17.45
N LYS A 389 -6.54 7.34 -18.42
CA LYS A 389 -7.81 7.36 -19.19
C LYS A 389 -7.85 6.46 -20.43
N LEU A 390 -6.80 6.48 -21.26
CA LEU A 390 -6.78 5.75 -22.53
C LEU A 390 -6.38 4.28 -22.39
N ARG A 391 -5.82 3.89 -21.24
CA ARG A 391 -5.35 2.53 -20.96
C ARG A 391 -4.35 2.04 -22.01
N LEU A 392 -3.50 2.96 -22.51
CA LEU A 392 -2.43 2.67 -23.46
C LEU A 392 -1.06 2.71 -22.77
N ALA A 393 -0.18 1.78 -23.11
CA ALA A 393 1.20 1.73 -22.67
C ALA A 393 2.15 1.57 -23.86
N VAL A 394 3.35 2.13 -23.72
CA VAL A 394 4.46 1.81 -24.63
C VAL A 394 5.03 0.45 -24.24
N VAL A 395 5.31 -0.36 -25.23
CA VAL A 395 5.92 -1.69 -25.06
C VAL A 395 7.20 -1.77 -25.86
N GLU A 396 8.17 -2.48 -25.31
CA GLU A 396 9.43 -2.82 -25.97
C GLU A 396 9.47 -4.30 -26.29
N TRP A 397 9.88 -4.61 -27.51
CA TRP A 397 9.95 -5.97 -28.01
C TRP A 397 11.30 -6.21 -28.68
N CYS A 398 11.97 -7.29 -28.31
CA CYS A 398 13.15 -7.77 -29.01
C CYS A 398 12.74 -8.72 -30.12
N ARG A 399 13.18 -8.48 -31.36
CA ARG A 399 13.03 -9.47 -32.42
C ARG A 399 13.76 -10.76 -32.04
N PRO A 400 13.16 -11.95 -32.25
CA PRO A 400 13.88 -13.22 -32.11
C PRO A 400 15.10 -13.28 -33.05
N GLY A 401 16.30 -13.48 -32.51
CA GLY A 401 17.57 -13.55 -33.26
C GLY A 401 18.75 -12.88 -32.52
N GLU A 402 19.99 -13.02 -33.04
CA GLU A 402 21.18 -12.38 -32.44
C GLU A 402 21.15 -10.85 -32.63
N PRO A 403 21.26 -10.05 -31.55
CA PRO A 403 21.36 -8.60 -31.65
C PRO A 403 22.67 -8.19 -32.34
N SER A 404 22.60 -7.22 -33.25
CA SER A 404 23.77 -6.63 -33.92
C SER A 404 24.12 -5.29 -33.27
N PRO A 405 25.40 -4.92 -33.16
CA PRO A 405 25.82 -3.58 -32.72
C PRO A 405 25.15 -2.43 -33.49
N ASP A 406 24.76 -2.67 -34.75
CA ASP A 406 24.14 -1.66 -35.63
C ASP A 406 22.60 -1.60 -35.52
N ASN A 407 21.99 -2.56 -34.82
CA ASN A 407 20.55 -2.60 -34.60
C ASN A 407 20.28 -3.28 -33.24
N PRO A 408 20.04 -2.51 -32.15
CA PRO A 408 19.94 -3.06 -30.80
C PRO A 408 18.78 -4.06 -30.62
N GLY A 409 17.96 -4.29 -31.66
CA GLY A 409 16.95 -5.35 -31.70
C GLY A 409 15.66 -5.00 -30.96
N ILE A 410 15.65 -3.92 -30.19
CA ILE A 410 14.51 -3.43 -29.43
C ILE A 410 13.66 -2.50 -30.30
N LEU A 411 12.42 -2.88 -30.53
CA LEU A 411 11.41 -2.10 -31.23
C LEU A 411 10.28 -1.74 -30.28
N GLN A 412 9.78 -0.53 -30.42
CA GLN A 412 8.68 0.01 -29.62
C GLN A 412 7.36 -0.07 -30.37
N GLY A 413 6.30 -0.28 -29.61
CA GLY A 413 4.91 -0.21 -30.06
C GLY A 413 4.01 0.35 -28.96
N VAL A 414 2.71 0.35 -29.20
CA VAL A 414 1.71 0.77 -28.20
C VAL A 414 0.68 -0.33 -28.05
N VAL A 415 0.44 -0.76 -26.80
CA VAL A 415 -0.58 -1.75 -26.46
C VAL A 415 -1.69 -1.10 -25.65
N HIS A 416 -2.92 -1.54 -25.86
CA HIS A 416 -4.03 -1.29 -24.95
C HIS A 416 -4.02 -2.34 -23.84
N GLU A 417 -4.51 -1.99 -22.66
CA GLU A 417 -4.55 -2.88 -21.49
C GLU A 417 -5.25 -4.23 -21.76
N SER A 418 -6.19 -4.28 -22.70
CA SER A 418 -6.83 -5.52 -23.15
C SER A 418 -5.92 -6.44 -23.98
N GLY A 419 -4.62 -6.16 -24.09
CA GLY A 419 -3.66 -6.88 -24.94
C GLY A 419 -3.68 -6.49 -26.43
N ARG A 420 -4.62 -5.64 -26.86
CA ARG A 420 -4.72 -5.23 -28.26
C ARG A 420 -3.54 -4.33 -28.63
N LEU A 421 -2.75 -4.74 -29.61
CA LEU A 421 -1.68 -3.91 -30.18
C LEU A 421 -2.31 -2.76 -31.01
N VAL A 422 -2.08 -1.53 -30.58
CA VAL A 422 -2.60 -0.30 -31.19
C VAL A 422 -1.63 0.28 -32.21
N ILE A 423 -0.34 0.27 -31.88
CA ILE A 423 0.75 0.58 -32.81
C ILE A 423 1.70 -0.63 -32.82
N PRO A 424 2.04 -1.20 -33.99
CA PRO A 424 2.90 -2.37 -34.07
C PRO A 424 4.31 -2.10 -33.51
N CYS A 425 4.97 -3.15 -33.03
CA CYS A 425 6.35 -3.08 -32.52
C CYS A 425 7.38 -3.03 -33.67
N GLU A 426 7.34 -1.95 -34.44
CA GLU A 426 8.17 -1.74 -35.64
C GLU A 426 8.96 -0.43 -35.59
N TYR A 427 8.76 0.36 -34.54
CA TYR A 427 9.34 1.69 -34.40
C TYR A 427 10.59 1.67 -33.54
N ALA A 428 11.54 2.55 -33.83
CA ALA A 428 12.68 2.75 -32.94
C ALA A 428 12.28 3.50 -31.67
N HIS A 429 11.26 4.35 -31.77
CA HIS A 429 10.77 5.12 -30.63
C HIS A 429 9.29 5.46 -30.76
N ILE A 430 8.54 5.34 -29.67
CA ILE A 430 7.23 5.96 -29.47
C ILE A 430 7.45 7.18 -28.58
N HIS A 431 6.86 8.34 -28.90
CA HIS A 431 7.07 9.52 -28.07
C HIS A 431 6.51 9.34 -26.65
N HIS A 432 7.39 9.26 -25.66
CA HIS A 432 7.06 9.16 -24.24
C HIS A 432 8.18 9.81 -23.39
N ALA A 433 7.90 10.07 -22.11
CA ALA A 433 8.94 10.36 -21.12
C ALA A 433 9.46 9.03 -20.51
N TYR A 434 10.58 9.04 -19.81
CA TYR A 434 11.22 7.81 -19.29
C TYR A 434 10.23 6.87 -18.57
N LYS A 435 10.00 5.68 -19.15
CA LYS A 435 9.05 4.65 -18.67
C LYS A 435 7.60 5.13 -18.41
N GLN A 436 7.20 6.24 -19.02
CA GLN A 436 5.86 6.83 -18.91
C GLN A 436 4.94 6.35 -20.03
N PRO A 437 3.60 6.56 -19.91
CA PRO A 437 2.68 6.28 -21.01
C PRO A 437 3.01 7.10 -22.26
N PRO A 438 2.51 6.72 -23.44
CA PRO A 438 2.76 7.47 -24.66
C PRO A 438 2.16 8.88 -24.55
N LYS A 439 2.93 9.88 -24.98
CA LYS A 439 2.56 11.29 -24.86
C LYS A 439 1.63 11.68 -26.00
N LEU A 440 0.48 12.24 -25.65
CA LEU A 440 -0.46 12.78 -26.61
C LEU A 440 -0.01 14.16 -27.08
N LEU A 441 0.05 14.33 -28.39
CA LEU A 441 0.29 15.59 -29.07
C LEU A 441 -1.03 16.32 -29.38
N HIS A 442 -0.92 17.48 -30.01
CA HIS A 442 -2.07 18.25 -30.50
C HIS A 442 -3.04 17.35 -31.28
N GLY A 443 -4.35 17.55 -31.09
CA GLY A 443 -5.37 16.68 -31.69
C GLY A 443 -5.43 15.26 -31.13
N ARG A 444 -4.79 14.99 -29.96
CA ARG A 444 -4.72 13.68 -29.30
C ARG A 444 -4.00 12.62 -30.14
N GLN A 445 -3.01 13.03 -30.92
CA GLN A 445 -2.23 12.15 -31.77
C GLN A 445 -1.08 11.50 -30.99
N LEU A 446 -0.72 10.28 -31.36
CA LEU A 446 0.47 9.57 -30.92
C LEU A 446 1.56 9.73 -31.98
N LEU A 447 2.81 9.83 -31.55
CA LEU A 447 3.96 9.93 -32.45
C LEU A 447 4.84 8.68 -32.32
N ALA A 448 5.12 8.06 -33.45
CA ALA A 448 6.05 6.94 -33.59
C ALA A 448 7.15 7.33 -34.58
N ILE A 449 8.39 6.90 -34.33
CA ILE A 449 9.57 7.24 -35.12
C ILE A 449 10.22 5.95 -35.55
N THR A 450 10.39 5.78 -36.86
CA THR A 450 11.02 4.61 -37.45
C THR A 450 12.52 4.57 -37.20
N VAL A 451 13.16 3.43 -37.48
CA VAL A 451 14.62 3.26 -37.36
C VAL A 451 15.38 4.25 -38.25
N ASP A 452 14.83 4.61 -39.41
CA ASP A 452 15.39 5.61 -40.30
C ASP A 452 15.05 7.05 -39.91
N GLY A 453 14.31 7.28 -38.83
CA GLY A 453 14.04 8.62 -38.29
C GLY A 453 12.76 9.27 -38.77
N ARG A 454 11.86 8.55 -39.46
CA ARG A 454 10.66 9.13 -40.04
C ARG A 454 9.48 9.13 -39.07
N PRO A 455 8.78 10.26 -38.89
CA PRO A 455 7.63 10.33 -38.01
C PRO A 455 6.37 9.76 -38.64
N HIS A 456 5.67 8.98 -37.83
CA HIS A 456 4.34 8.45 -38.10
C HIS A 456 3.39 8.90 -37.00
N PHE A 457 2.26 9.48 -37.39
CA PHE A 457 1.23 9.97 -36.50
C PHE A 457 0.05 9.02 -36.47
N TYR A 458 -0.39 8.66 -35.28
CA TYR A 458 -1.49 7.74 -35.06
C TYR A 458 -2.58 8.38 -34.22
N ARG A 459 -3.82 7.96 -34.45
CA ARG A 459 -4.88 8.14 -33.45
C ARG A 459 -4.69 7.15 -32.30
N PRO A 460 -5.24 7.43 -31.11
CA PRO A 460 -5.19 6.49 -29.98
C PRO A 460 -5.90 5.16 -30.21
N ASP A 461 -6.73 5.07 -31.26
CA ASP A 461 -7.38 3.83 -31.69
C ASP A 461 -6.53 2.99 -32.66
N GLY A 462 -5.36 3.49 -33.07
CA GLY A 462 -4.40 2.80 -33.93
C GLY A 462 -4.47 3.19 -35.41
N VAL A 463 -5.38 4.10 -35.80
CA VAL A 463 -5.46 4.55 -37.19
C VAL A 463 -4.27 5.47 -37.52
N LEU A 464 -3.50 5.11 -38.55
CA LEU A 464 -2.43 5.96 -39.10
C LEU A 464 -3.05 7.22 -39.73
N LEU A 465 -2.63 8.39 -39.24
CA LEU A 465 -3.05 9.69 -39.73
C LEU A 465 -2.13 10.21 -40.82
N ALA A 466 -0.82 10.09 -40.60
CA ALA A 466 0.20 10.56 -41.52
C ALA A 466 1.51 9.80 -41.32
N ALA A 467 2.21 9.54 -42.41
CA ALA A 467 3.60 9.06 -42.44
C ALA A 467 4.38 10.08 -43.27
N LEU A 468 5.26 10.85 -42.63
CA LEU A 468 5.96 11.96 -43.29
C LEU A 468 7.38 11.54 -43.67
N GLU A 469 7.89 12.12 -44.76
CA GLU A 469 9.24 11.82 -45.27
C GLU A 469 10.35 12.67 -44.65
N PHE A 470 10.00 13.56 -43.71
CA PHE A 470 10.96 14.39 -42.99
C PHE A 470 11.79 13.57 -42.00
N ASP A 471 13.03 13.98 -41.77
CA ASP A 471 13.95 13.32 -40.86
C ASP A 471 13.80 13.88 -39.43
N MET A 472 13.67 12.99 -38.47
CA MET A 472 13.71 13.27 -37.04
C MET A 472 14.86 12.56 -36.32
N LYS A 473 15.72 11.81 -37.01
CA LYS A 473 17.05 11.49 -36.42
C LYS A 473 17.75 12.82 -36.28
N PRO A 474 17.99 13.35 -35.07
CA PRO A 474 19.36 13.32 -34.51
C PRO A 474 19.41 13.42 -32.99
N TRP A 475 20.15 12.56 -32.28
CA TRP A 475 20.67 12.77 -30.89
C TRP A 475 19.66 13.03 -29.75
N ILE A 476 18.41 13.37 -30.05
CA ILE A 476 17.38 13.74 -29.09
C ILE A 476 16.32 12.67 -29.16
N TRP A 477 16.43 11.64 -28.31
CA TRP A 477 15.40 10.63 -28.10
C TRP A 477 14.07 11.22 -27.60
N THR A 478 14.03 12.53 -27.33
CA THR A 478 12.83 13.27 -26.93
C THR A 478 12.45 14.31 -27.99
N PRO A 479 11.44 14.02 -28.83
CA PRO A 479 10.86 14.99 -29.76
C PRO A 479 10.63 16.38 -29.14
N ILE A 480 11.11 17.43 -29.82
CA ILE A 480 10.90 18.82 -29.42
C ILE A 480 9.59 19.32 -30.01
N VAL A 481 8.62 19.60 -29.13
CA VAL A 481 7.31 20.12 -29.49
C VAL A 481 7.11 21.49 -28.84
N LYS A 482 6.80 22.51 -29.64
CA LYS A 482 6.53 23.88 -29.17
C LYS A 482 5.36 24.47 -29.94
N ASN A 483 4.40 25.08 -29.25
CA ASN A 483 3.24 25.75 -29.88
C ASN A 483 2.49 24.88 -30.92
N ASN A 484 2.25 23.60 -30.60
CA ASN A 484 1.65 22.61 -31.51
C ASN A 484 2.43 22.37 -32.81
N GLN A 485 3.74 22.67 -32.81
CA GLN A 485 4.65 22.37 -33.90
C GLN A 485 5.73 21.41 -33.43
N LEU A 486 6.11 20.49 -34.30
CA LEU A 486 7.18 19.53 -34.09
C LEU A 486 8.43 20.00 -34.83
N LEU A 487 9.57 20.00 -34.13
CA LEU A 487 10.86 20.28 -34.77
C LEU A 487 11.31 19.04 -35.54
N ALA A 488 11.66 19.22 -36.81
CA ALA A 488 12.19 18.17 -37.69
C ALA A 488 13.20 18.74 -38.70
N PHE A 489 13.71 17.88 -39.56
CA PHE A 489 14.60 18.23 -40.67
C PHE A 489 13.97 17.80 -41.99
N ASP A 490 14.10 18.63 -43.03
CA ASP A 490 13.47 18.34 -44.32
C ASP A 490 14.05 17.11 -45.04
N ARG A 491 15.29 16.71 -44.69
CA ARG A 491 16.00 15.54 -45.21
C ARG A 491 17.06 15.04 -44.21
N GLU A 492 17.70 13.91 -44.52
CA GLU A 492 18.89 13.45 -43.79
C GLU A 492 20.12 14.32 -44.12
N GLY A 493 21.08 14.41 -43.19
CA GLY A 493 22.37 15.09 -43.40
C GLY A 493 22.54 16.38 -42.57
N MET A 494 23.79 16.83 -42.43
CA MET A 494 24.13 18.01 -41.61
C MET A 494 23.73 19.35 -42.25
N ASP A 495 23.53 19.36 -43.57
CA ASP A 495 23.03 20.48 -44.36
C ASP A 495 21.49 20.50 -44.45
N ALA A 496 20.80 19.54 -43.82
CA ALA A 496 19.35 19.51 -43.78
C ALA A 496 18.78 20.75 -43.10
N ARG A 497 17.70 21.29 -43.67
CA ARG A 497 17.03 22.49 -43.18
C ARG A 497 16.17 22.14 -41.99
N VAL A 498 16.26 22.95 -40.95
CA VAL A 498 15.42 22.84 -39.77
C VAL A 498 14.03 23.37 -40.10
N ILE A 499 13.01 22.57 -39.81
CA ILE A 499 11.61 22.88 -40.09
C ILE A 499 10.75 22.73 -38.85
N TRP A 500 9.72 23.57 -38.74
CA TRP A 500 8.63 23.40 -37.79
C TRP A 500 7.43 22.82 -38.53
N VAL A 501 7.04 21.59 -38.18
CA VAL A 501 5.89 20.90 -38.75
C VAL A 501 4.66 21.15 -37.88
N ALA A 502 3.63 21.77 -38.44
CA ALA A 502 2.36 21.99 -37.75
C ALA A 502 1.61 20.67 -37.54
N LEU A 503 1.21 20.38 -36.30
CA LEU A 503 0.53 19.12 -35.97
C LEU A 503 -0.95 19.10 -36.38
N SER A 504 -1.49 20.21 -36.86
CA SER A 504 -2.88 20.34 -37.32
C SER A 504 -3.10 19.77 -38.73
N ASP A 505 -2.15 20.01 -39.63
CA ASP A 505 -2.27 19.67 -41.06
C ASP A 505 -0.96 19.15 -41.68
N TYR A 506 0.10 19.01 -40.87
CA TYR A 506 1.43 18.56 -41.27
C TYR A 506 2.14 19.47 -42.29
N SER A 507 1.65 20.70 -42.47
CA SER A 507 2.40 21.75 -43.19
C SER A 507 3.66 22.15 -42.41
N PHE A 508 4.67 22.69 -43.08
CA PHE A 508 5.91 23.10 -42.41
C PHE A 508 6.40 24.48 -42.83
N ILE A 509 7.16 25.10 -41.92
CA ILE A 509 7.85 26.37 -42.13
C ILE A 509 9.34 26.17 -41.86
N GLU A 510 10.18 26.68 -42.76
CA GLU A 510 11.64 26.67 -42.61
C GLU A 510 12.10 27.73 -41.61
N THR A 511 13.04 27.38 -40.73
CA THR A 511 13.58 28.33 -39.75
C THR A 511 14.74 29.17 -40.28
N GLY A 512 15.30 28.79 -41.43
CA GLY A 512 16.54 29.36 -41.97
C GLY A 512 17.82 28.78 -41.34
N GLN A 513 17.71 27.83 -40.40
CA GLN A 513 18.86 27.13 -39.80
C GLN A 513 19.05 25.75 -40.43
N THR A 514 20.28 25.23 -40.34
CA THR A 514 20.63 23.86 -40.72
C THR A 514 20.81 22.96 -39.49
N ARG A 515 20.83 21.65 -39.69
CA ARG A 515 21.17 20.68 -38.64
C ARG A 515 22.54 20.95 -38.03
N ALA A 516 23.52 21.36 -38.83
CA ALA A 516 24.83 21.77 -38.35
C ALA A 516 24.76 22.95 -37.37
N ASP A 517 23.91 23.94 -37.65
CA ASP A 517 23.72 25.09 -36.76
C ASP A 517 23.10 24.66 -35.42
N CYS A 518 22.10 23.77 -35.43
CA CYS A 518 21.52 23.23 -34.21
C CYS A 518 22.53 22.41 -33.39
N VAL A 519 23.34 21.57 -34.04
CA VAL A 519 24.38 20.77 -33.36
C VAL A 519 25.44 21.67 -32.74
N ASN A 520 25.87 22.71 -33.46
CA ASN A 520 26.83 23.68 -32.94
C ASN A 520 26.27 24.45 -31.73
N MET A 521 25.02 24.91 -31.80
CA MET A 521 24.34 25.55 -30.66
C MET A 521 24.26 24.64 -29.43
N LEU A 522 23.89 23.36 -29.60
CA LEU A 522 23.85 22.40 -28.49
C LEU A 522 25.24 22.14 -27.91
N ARG A 523 26.26 22.03 -28.76
CA ARG A 523 27.66 21.84 -28.32
C ARG A 523 28.19 23.05 -27.55
N GLU A 524 27.88 24.26 -28.01
CA GLU A 524 28.24 25.50 -27.30
C GLU A 524 27.51 25.63 -25.97
N GLY A 525 26.20 25.30 -25.92
CA GLY A 525 25.43 25.27 -24.67
C GLY A 525 25.94 24.24 -23.65
N LEU A 526 26.40 23.07 -24.12
CA LEU A 526 26.97 22.01 -23.27
C LEU A 526 28.42 22.29 -22.83
N SER A 527 29.17 23.11 -23.58
CA SER A 527 30.53 23.52 -23.20
C SER A 527 30.58 24.38 -21.91
N GLY A 528 29.44 24.93 -21.49
CA GLY A 528 29.28 25.60 -20.20
C GLY A 528 28.86 24.68 -19.04
N TRP A 529 28.57 23.40 -19.30
CA TRP A 529 28.05 22.42 -18.32
C TRP A 529 29.02 21.29 -17.98
N LEU A 530 30.11 21.11 -18.73
CA LEU A 530 31.19 20.19 -18.37
C LEU A 530 32.25 20.92 -17.54
N PRO A 531 32.73 20.35 -16.42
CA PRO A 531 33.88 20.93 -15.72
C PRO A 531 35.09 20.90 -16.64
N LYS A 532 35.90 21.97 -16.59
CA LYS A 532 37.15 22.08 -17.35
C LYS A 532 38.16 20.99 -16.98
#